data_AF-A0A9D6T3B1-F1
#
_entry.id   AF-A0A9D6T3B1-F1
#
_cell.length_a   1.000
_cell.length_b   1.000
_cell.length_c   1.000
_cell.angle_alpha   90.00
_cell.angle_beta   90.00
_cell.angle_gamma   90.00
#
_symmetry.space_group_name_H-M   'P 1'
#
loop_
_entity.id
_entity.type
_entity.pdbx_description
1 polymer ?
#
loop_
_entity_poly.entity_id
_entity_poly.type
_entity_poly.pdbx_seq_one_letter_code
_entity_poly.pdbx_strand_id
1 'polypeptide(L)'
;MINEIDVRALTGLSQSEAAARLKEEGLNELPSAGRRSVLAIAFEVVREPMFLLLLATGTVYLLLGDLREALILLSFVFVVMGITLYQERKTERALEALRDMSSPRALVIRDGERKRIAGRDVVREDILILAEGDRVPADAVVLSCTNLSADESLLT
;
A
#
# COMPACT_ATOMS: atom_id res chain seq x y z
N MET A 1 24.48 28.95 -16.13
CA MET A 1 25.58 28.83 -15.15
C MET A 1 25.05 28.02 -13.99
N ILE A 2 25.32 26.72 -13.97
CA ILE A 2 25.05 25.89 -12.79
C ILE A 2 26.20 26.20 -11.85
N ASN A 3 25.93 27.00 -10.80
CA ASN A 3 26.90 27.19 -9.71
C ASN A 3 27.33 25.80 -9.24
N GLU A 4 28.62 25.59 -9.01
CA GLU A 4 29.09 24.43 -8.24
C GLU A 4 28.39 24.47 -6.88
N ILE A 5 27.33 23.67 -6.72
CA ILE A 5 26.65 23.51 -5.45
C ILE A 5 27.61 22.73 -4.56
N ASP A 6 28.17 23.38 -3.54
CA ASP A 6 28.94 22.69 -2.53
C ASP A 6 28.00 21.81 -1.70
N VAL A 7 27.96 20.52 -2.07
CA VAL A 7 27.13 19.51 -1.42
C VAL A 7 27.44 19.39 0.08
N ARG A 8 28.64 19.81 0.52
CA ARG A 8 29.05 19.80 1.94
C ARG A 8 28.43 20.95 2.74
N ALA A 9 28.00 22.02 2.07
CA ALA A 9 27.36 23.18 2.69
C ALA A 9 25.83 23.06 2.77
N LEU A 10 25.25 21.97 2.22
CA LEU A 10 23.81 21.76 2.24
C LEU A 10 23.36 21.36 3.65
N THR A 11 22.51 22.19 4.25
CA THR A 11 21.88 21.89 5.55
C THR A 11 20.61 21.06 5.41
N GLY A 12 19.98 21.06 4.22
CA GLY A 12 18.68 20.44 4.01
C GLY A 12 17.59 21.07 4.87
N LEU A 13 16.48 20.35 5.04
CA LEU A 13 15.34 20.80 5.86
C LEU A 13 15.61 20.60 7.35
N SER A 14 15.01 21.45 8.19
CA SER A 14 14.95 21.13 9.62
C SER A 14 13.99 19.97 9.89
N GLN A 15 14.21 19.26 11.00
CA GLN A 15 13.29 18.19 11.41
C GLN A 15 11.87 18.72 11.66
N SER A 16 11.72 19.96 12.14
CA SER A 16 10.43 20.61 12.35
C SER A 16 9.71 20.94 11.04
N GLU A 17 10.42 21.44 10.03
CA GLU A 17 9.83 21.75 8.72
C GLU A 17 9.38 20.48 8.02
N ALA A 18 10.21 19.43 8.06
CA ALA A 18 9.85 18.15 7.49
C ALA A 18 8.60 17.56 8.17
N ALA A 19 8.50 17.64 9.50
CA ALA A 19 7.33 17.18 10.24
C ALA A 19 6.08 18.02 9.94
N ALA A 20 6.22 19.34 9.77
CA ALA A 20 5.12 20.21 9.39
C ALA A 20 4.57 19.87 7.99
N ARG A 21 5.47 19.67 7.01
CA ARG A 21 5.07 19.27 5.65
C ARG A 21 4.44 17.89 5.62
N LEU A 22 5.00 16.91 6.35
CA LEU A 22 4.41 15.58 6.41
C LEU A 22 2.97 15.62 6.97
N LYS A 23 2.69 16.53 7.91
CA LYS A 23 1.36 16.72 8.47
C LYS A 23 0.40 17.42 7.50
N GLU A 24 0.90 18.34 6.66
CA GLU A 24 0.11 19.12 5.71
C GLU A 24 -0.15 18.35 4.40
N GLU A 25 0.88 17.72 3.86
CA GLU A 25 0.88 17.05 2.55
C GLU A 25 0.55 15.56 2.64
N GLY A 26 0.78 14.94 3.80
CA GLY A 26 0.64 13.50 4.01
C GLY A 26 1.92 12.71 3.70
N LEU A 27 1.81 11.38 3.79
CA LEU A 27 2.93 10.47 3.53
C LEU A 27 3.23 10.39 2.02
N ASN A 28 4.52 10.22 1.69
CA ASN A 28 4.98 9.86 0.34
C ASN A 28 4.67 8.39 0.03
N GLU A 29 3.39 8.06 -0.04
CA GLU A 29 2.89 6.75 -0.44
C GLU A 29 1.80 6.93 -1.49
N LEU A 30 1.84 6.08 -2.53
CA LEU A 30 0.71 5.96 -3.43
C LEU A 30 -0.49 5.46 -2.63
N PRO A 31 -1.72 5.96 -2.92
CA PRO A 31 -2.91 5.48 -2.27
C PRO A 31 -2.98 3.96 -2.43
N SER A 32 -2.87 3.25 -1.31
CA SER A 32 -3.11 1.81 -1.29
C SER A 32 -4.49 1.58 -1.88
N ALA A 33 -4.63 0.60 -2.78
CA ALA A 33 -5.95 0.05 -3.09
C ALA A 33 -6.64 -0.20 -1.74
N GLY A 34 -7.69 0.58 -1.45
CA GLY A 34 -8.27 0.62 -0.12
C GLY A 34 -8.66 -0.78 0.29
N ARG A 35 -8.50 -1.11 1.59
CA ARG A 35 -8.99 -2.38 2.16
C ARG A 35 -10.41 -2.61 1.66
N ARG A 36 -10.68 -3.75 1.03
CA ARG A 36 -12.04 -4.01 0.56
C ARG A 36 -12.97 -3.98 1.77
N SER A 37 -13.96 -3.10 1.75
CA SER A 37 -14.90 -3.01 2.86
C SER A 37 -15.64 -4.35 2.98
N VAL A 38 -15.94 -4.75 4.21
CA VAL A 38 -16.66 -6.02 4.50
C VAL A 38 -17.97 -6.09 3.73
N LEU A 39 -18.65 -4.94 3.58
CA LEU A 39 -19.88 -4.80 2.81
C LEU A 39 -19.64 -4.99 1.31
N ALA A 40 -18.53 -4.46 0.77
CA ALA A 40 -18.16 -4.67 -0.62
C ALA A 40 -17.90 -6.16 -0.90
N ILE A 41 -17.16 -6.85 -0.03
CA ILE A 41 -16.89 -8.29 -0.19
C ILE A 41 -18.19 -9.10 -0.09
N ALA A 42 -19.06 -8.79 0.88
CA ALA A 42 -20.34 -9.47 1.01
C ALA A 42 -21.23 -9.28 -0.25
N PHE A 43 -21.24 -8.08 -0.83
CA PHE A 43 -22.00 -7.80 -2.04
C PHE A 43 -21.42 -8.50 -3.28
N GLU A 44 -20.10 -8.64 -3.34
CA GLU A 44 -19.41 -9.41 -4.38
C GLU A 44 -19.77 -10.90 -4.29
N VAL A 45 -19.73 -11.50 -3.10
CA VAL A 45 -20.12 -12.91 -2.87
C VAL A 45 -21.57 -13.16 -3.25
N VAL A 46 -22.49 -12.27 -2.90
CA VAL A 46 -23.92 -12.41 -3.27
C VAL A 46 -24.13 -12.38 -4.79
N ARG A 47 -23.23 -11.73 -5.54
CA ARG A 47 -23.28 -11.68 -7.02
C ARG A 47 -22.64 -12.89 -7.69
N GLU A 48 -21.93 -13.75 -6.96
CA GLU A 48 -21.30 -14.92 -7.54
C GLU A 48 -22.36 -15.93 -8.03
N PRO A 49 -22.24 -16.44 -9.27
CA PRO A 49 -23.20 -17.41 -9.82
C PRO A 49 -23.40 -18.64 -8.95
N MET A 50 -22.34 -19.10 -8.29
CA MET A 50 -22.38 -20.27 -7.41
C MET A 50 -23.21 -20.01 -6.14
N PHE A 51 -23.09 -18.82 -5.55
CA PHE A 51 -23.87 -18.43 -4.37
C PHE A 51 -25.37 -18.32 -4.73
N LEU A 52 -25.68 -17.69 -5.86
CA LEU A 52 -27.05 -17.57 -6.37
C LEU A 52 -27.66 -18.94 -6.68
N LEU A 53 -26.88 -19.86 -7.25
CA LEU A 53 -27.31 -21.23 -7.50
C LEU A 53 -27.68 -21.93 -6.19
N LEU A 54 -26.82 -21.84 -5.17
CA LEU A 54 -27.07 -22.44 -3.85
C LEU A 54 -28.31 -21.84 -3.18
N LEU A 55 -28.51 -20.53 -3.30
CA LEU A 55 -29.69 -19.85 -2.76
C LEU A 55 -30.97 -20.32 -3.48
N ALA A 56 -30.92 -20.48 -4.80
CA ALA A 56 -32.02 -21.01 -5.59
C ALA A 56 -32.34 -22.46 -5.21
N THR A 57 -31.32 -23.32 -5.10
CA THR A 57 -31.48 -24.71 -4.66
C THR A 57 -32.06 -24.81 -3.25
N GLY A 58 -31.55 -24.02 -2.30
CA GLY A 58 -32.11 -23.94 -0.94
C GLY A 58 -33.57 -23.49 -0.92
N THR A 59 -33.93 -22.54 -1.78
CA THR A 59 -35.33 -22.08 -1.95
C THR A 59 -36.21 -23.20 -2.50
N VAL A 60 -35.74 -23.98 -3.47
CA VAL A 60 -36.46 -25.14 -4.00
C VAL A 60 -36.71 -26.17 -2.90
N TYR A 61 -35.71 -26.52 -2.08
CA TYR A 61 -35.90 -27.45 -0.95
C TYR A 61 -36.93 -26.97 0.08
N LEU A 62 -36.95 -25.67 0.39
CA LEU A 62 -37.97 -25.08 1.26
C LEU A 62 -39.38 -25.23 0.68
N LEU A 63 -39.55 -25.04 -0.64
CA LEU A 63 -40.82 -25.23 -1.33
C LEU A 63 -41.27 -26.69 -1.36
N LEU A 64 -40.33 -27.64 -1.42
CA LEU A 64 -40.62 -29.08 -1.30
C LEU A 64 -40.97 -29.49 0.14
N GLY A 65 -40.82 -28.60 1.12
CA GLY A 65 -41.08 -28.87 2.53
C GLY A 65 -39.92 -29.53 3.28
N ASP A 66 -38.76 -29.72 2.63
CA ASP A 66 -37.56 -30.24 3.30
C ASP A 66 -36.78 -29.10 3.96
N LEU A 67 -37.29 -28.66 5.10
CA LEU A 67 -36.67 -27.62 5.93
C LEU A 67 -35.28 -28.04 6.41
N ARG A 68 -35.04 -29.34 6.60
CA ARG A 68 -33.79 -29.84 7.19
C ARG A 68 -32.65 -29.74 6.19
N GLU A 69 -32.88 -30.17 4.96
CA GLU A 69 -31.89 -30.07 3.88
C GLU A 69 -31.59 -28.62 3.51
N ALA A 70 -32.61 -27.76 3.45
CA ALA A 70 -32.42 -26.33 3.23
C ALA A 70 -31.58 -25.65 4.33
N LEU A 71 -31.83 -25.96 5.60
CA LEU A 71 -31.07 -25.42 6.74
C LEU A 71 -29.61 -25.86 6.76
N ILE A 72 -29.35 -27.13 6.43
CA ILE A 72 -28.00 -27.67 6.32
C ILE A 72 -27.23 -26.93 5.22
N LEU A 73 -27.83 -26.81 4.03
CA LEU A 73 -27.21 -26.15 2.88
C LEU A 73 -26.91 -24.67 3.18
N LEU A 74 -27.88 -23.93 3.71
CA LEU A 74 -27.70 -22.52 4.08
C LEU A 74 -26.63 -22.36 5.16
N SER A 75 -26.59 -23.23 6.17
CA SER A 75 -25.56 -23.18 7.22
C SER A 75 -24.16 -23.35 6.64
N PHE A 76 -23.96 -24.31 5.71
CA PHE A 76 -22.66 -24.49 5.05
C PHE A 76 -22.24 -23.25 4.25
N VAL A 77 -23.17 -22.62 3.53
CA VAL A 77 -22.91 -21.38 2.79
C VAL A 77 -22.43 -20.27 3.73
N PHE A 78 -23.10 -20.07 4.87
CA PHE A 78 -22.70 -19.06 5.85
C PHE A 78 -21.33 -19.34 6.46
N VAL A 79 -21.03 -20.61 6.78
CA VAL A 79 -19.71 -21.00 7.31
C VAL A 79 -18.61 -20.74 6.29
N VAL A 80 -18.79 -21.19 5.05
CA VAL A 80 -17.82 -20.97 3.96
C VAL A 80 -17.61 -19.48 3.73
N MET A 81 -18.69 -18.69 3.64
CA MET A 81 -18.59 -17.23 3.47
C MET A 81 -17.83 -16.57 4.64
N GLY A 82 -18.09 -16.99 5.88
CA GLY A 82 -17.37 -16.49 7.06
C GLY A 82 -15.87 -16.81 7.01
N ILE A 83 -15.52 -18.03 6.58
CA ILE A 83 -14.13 -18.45 6.38
C ILE A 83 -13.47 -17.60 5.29
N THR A 84 -14.13 -17.40 4.15
CA THR A 84 -13.62 -16.58 3.03
C THR A 84 -13.37 -15.13 3.49
N LEU A 85 -14.32 -14.51 4.19
CA LEU A 85 -14.17 -13.17 4.73
C LEU A 85 -13.00 -13.05 5.71
N TYR A 86 -12.77 -14.08 6.53
CA TYR A 86 -11.64 -14.11 7.45
C TYR A 86 -10.30 -14.29 6.73
N GLN A 87 -10.25 -15.17 5.72
CA GLN A 87 -9.05 -15.41 4.92
C GLN A 87 -8.65 -14.16 4.13
N GLU A 88 -9.60 -13.47 3.52
CA GLU A 88 -9.36 -12.25 2.75
C GLU A 88 -8.67 -11.18 3.62
N ARG A 89 -9.20 -10.91 4.82
CA ARG A 89 -8.61 -9.96 5.76
C ARG A 89 -7.21 -10.38 6.23
N LYS A 90 -6.98 -11.68 6.41
CA LYS A 90 -5.66 -12.18 6.83
C LYS A 90 -4.63 -12.00 5.72
N THR A 91 -5.01 -12.26 4.48
CA THR A 91 -4.17 -12.09 3.29
C THR A 91 -3.83 -10.62 3.06
N GLU A 92 -4.81 -9.72 3.10
CA GLU A 92 -4.57 -8.27 2.98
C GLU A 92 -3.58 -7.77 4.04
N ARG A 93 -3.74 -8.17 5.31
CA ARG A 93 -2.81 -7.78 6.39
C ARG A 93 -1.40 -8.31 6.19
N ALA A 94 -1.25 -9.53 5.69
CA ALA A 94 0.05 -10.11 5.42
C ALA A 94 0.77 -9.35 4.29
N LEU A 95 0.04 -8.99 3.23
CA LEU A 95 0.54 -8.15 2.14
C LEU A 95 0.93 -6.74 2.61
N GLU A 96 0.12 -6.12 3.46
CA GLU A 96 0.41 -4.80 4.02
C GLU A 96 1.69 -4.82 4.88
N ALA A 97 1.85 -5.82 5.75
CA ALA A 97 3.06 -5.99 6.56
C ALA A 97 4.31 -6.26 5.70
N LEU A 98 4.20 -7.07 4.65
CA LEU A 98 5.30 -7.29 3.70
C LEU A 98 5.68 -5.99 2.96
N ARG A 99 4.70 -5.15 2.61
CA ARG A 99 4.93 -3.85 1.99
C ARG A 99 5.65 -2.89 2.94
N ASP A 100 5.23 -2.84 4.20
CA ASP A 100 5.88 -2.00 5.22
C ASP A 100 7.33 -2.42 5.47
N MET A 101 7.58 -3.73 5.57
CA MET A 101 8.93 -4.29 5.78
C MET A 101 9.87 -4.11 4.58
N SER A 102 9.34 -4.05 3.36
CA SER A 102 10.12 -3.86 2.13
C SER A 102 10.24 -2.40 1.70
N SER A 103 9.63 -1.47 2.45
CA SER A 103 9.67 -0.05 2.09
C SER A 103 11.13 0.45 2.01
N PRO A 104 11.57 0.98 0.85
CA PRO A 104 12.94 1.46 0.69
C PRO A 104 13.22 2.56 1.70
N ARG A 105 14.36 2.46 2.40
CA ARG A 105 14.81 3.54 3.27
C ARG A 105 15.53 4.61 2.45
N ALA A 106 15.12 5.86 2.59
CA ALA A 106 15.78 6.99 1.96
C ALA A 106 16.89 7.54 2.86
N LEU A 107 18.00 7.97 2.26
CA LEU A 107 19.03 8.75 2.94
C LEU A 107 18.81 10.23 2.58
N VAL A 108 18.57 11.06 3.59
CA VAL A 108 18.27 12.48 3.42
C VAL A 108 19.24 13.35 4.22
N ILE A 109 19.39 14.61 3.84
CA ILE A 109 20.05 15.63 4.65
C ILE A 109 18.97 16.43 5.38
N ARG A 110 18.97 16.37 6.72
CA ARG A 110 18.11 17.19 7.57
C ARG A 110 18.91 17.71 8.77
N ASP A 111 18.71 18.97 9.13
CA ASP A 111 19.49 19.69 10.16
C ASP A 111 21.02 19.64 9.92
N GLY A 112 21.45 19.56 8.65
CA GLY A 112 22.86 19.42 8.25
C GLY A 112 23.43 18.01 8.42
N GLU A 113 22.64 17.06 8.90
CA GLU A 113 23.07 15.68 9.12
C GLU A 113 22.44 14.71 8.12
N ARG A 114 23.20 13.68 7.75
CA ARG A 114 22.69 12.57 6.94
C ARG A 114 21.87 11.64 7.81
N LYS A 115 20.57 11.56 7.56
CA LYS A 115 19.63 10.73 8.32
C LYS A 115 18.98 9.71 7.40
N ARG A 116 18.90 8.46 7.86
CA ARG A 116 18.18 7.40 7.13
C ARG A 116 16.75 7.32 7.65
N ILE A 117 15.77 7.63 6.82
CA ILE A 117 14.34 7.66 7.16
C ILE A 117 13.57 6.60 6.35
N ALA A 118 12.29 6.37 6.65
CA ALA A 118 11.45 5.56 5.78
C ALA A 118 11.15 6.34 4.50
N GLY A 119 11.09 5.68 3.33
CA GLY A 119 10.80 6.35 2.06
C GLY A 119 9.46 7.09 2.04
N ARG A 120 8.49 6.61 2.82
CA ARG A 120 7.19 7.27 3.04
C ARG A 120 7.26 8.59 3.82
N ASP A 121 8.33 8.82 4.56
CA ASP A 121 8.53 10.03 5.36
C ASP A 121 9.32 11.12 4.60
N VAL A 122 9.69 10.83 3.35
CA VAL A 122 10.28 11.83 2.44
C VAL A 122 9.21 12.85 2.10
N VAL A 123 9.56 14.12 2.17
CA VAL A 123 8.66 15.24 1.86
C VAL A 123 9.25 16.08 0.73
N ARG A 124 8.43 16.97 0.17
CA ARG A 124 8.91 17.93 -0.83
C ARG A 124 10.03 18.79 -0.26
N GLU A 125 11.01 19.08 -1.13
CA GLU A 125 12.25 19.80 -0.81
C GLU A 125 13.24 19.04 0.09
N ASP A 126 13.04 17.75 0.37
CA ASP A 126 14.11 16.94 0.97
C ASP A 126 15.29 16.82 0.00
N ILE A 127 16.51 16.92 0.56
CA ILE A 127 17.73 16.65 -0.18
C ILE A 127 18.06 15.17 -0.01
N LEU A 128 17.91 14.42 -1.10
CA LEU A 128 18.18 13.00 -1.17
C LEU A 128 19.66 12.74 -1.48
N ILE A 129 20.25 11.75 -0.83
CA ILE A 129 21.56 11.20 -1.18
C ILE A 129 21.32 9.79 -1.71
N LEU A 130 21.69 9.56 -2.97
CA LEU A 130 21.57 8.27 -3.64
C LEU A 130 22.96 7.72 -3.95
N ALA A 131 23.14 6.43 -3.70
CA ALA A 131 24.29 5.66 -4.09
C ALA A 131 23.90 4.57 -5.09
N GLU A 132 24.91 3.89 -5.64
CA GLU A 132 24.69 2.73 -6.50
C GLU A 132 23.83 1.67 -5.78
N GLY A 133 22.78 1.20 -6.45
CA GLY A 133 21.83 0.22 -5.92
C GLY A 133 20.71 0.80 -5.06
N ASP A 134 20.73 2.10 -4.74
CA ASP A 134 19.60 2.74 -4.07
C ASP A 134 18.41 2.88 -5.03
N ARG A 135 17.20 2.63 -4.49
CA ARG A 135 15.96 2.93 -5.19
C ARG A 135 15.59 4.39 -4.98
N VAL A 136 15.28 5.11 -6.07
CA VAL A 136 14.83 6.50 -6.01
C VAL A 136 13.49 6.58 -5.24
N PRO A 137 13.41 7.29 -4.09
CA PRO A 137 12.25 7.24 -3.20
C PRO A 137 11.11 8.18 -3.62
N ALA A 138 11.40 9.23 -4.39
CA ALA A 138 10.45 10.20 -4.90
C ALA A 138 11.05 10.89 -6.14
N ASP A 139 10.20 11.46 -6.99
CA ASP A 139 10.64 12.30 -8.11
C ASP A 139 11.49 13.47 -7.59
N ALA A 140 12.65 13.68 -8.22
CA ALA A 140 13.64 14.62 -7.72
C ALA A 140 14.37 15.33 -8.87
N VAL A 141 14.95 16.49 -8.56
CA VAL A 141 15.85 17.22 -9.45
C VAL A 141 17.29 16.93 -9.04
N VAL A 142 18.12 16.51 -9.99
CA VAL A 142 19.54 16.24 -9.73
C VAL A 142 20.28 17.54 -9.45
N LEU A 143 20.75 17.70 -8.21
CA LEU A 143 21.54 18.87 -7.79
C LEU A 143 23.03 18.71 -8.10
N SER A 144 23.57 17.51 -7.87
CA SER A 144 24.97 17.16 -8.10
C SER A 144 25.07 15.66 -8.31
N CYS A 145 25.95 15.22 -9.21
CA CYS A 145 26.17 13.80 -9.46
C CYS A 145 27.59 13.52 -9.99
N THR A 146 27.98 12.26 -9.95
CA THR A 146 29.22 11.77 -10.57
C THR A 146 28.87 10.45 -11.25
N ASN A 147 28.98 10.39 -12.58
CA ASN A 147 28.66 9.22 -13.39
C ASN A 147 27.26 8.64 -13.09
N LEU A 148 26.24 9.50 -13.04
CA LEU A 148 24.86 9.07 -12.79
C LEU A 148 24.38 8.15 -13.93
N SER A 149 23.95 6.96 -13.54
CA SER A 149 23.19 6.04 -14.38
C SER A 149 21.99 5.57 -13.56
N ALA A 150 20.81 5.57 -14.18
CA ALA A 150 19.57 5.15 -13.55
C ALA A 150 18.87 4.15 -14.47
N ASP A 151 18.25 3.13 -13.86
CA ASP A 151 17.40 2.18 -14.56
C ASP A 151 15.95 2.67 -14.52
N GLU A 152 15.45 3.10 -15.68
CA GLU A 152 14.08 3.59 -15.88
C GLU A 152 13.15 2.54 -16.51
N SER A 153 13.56 1.25 -16.58
CA SER A 153 12.80 0.20 -17.30
C SER A 153 11.37 -0.02 -16.78
N LEU A 154 11.07 0.41 -15.55
CA LEU A 154 9.73 0.34 -14.95
C LEU A 154 8.79 1.46 -15.46
N LEU A 155 9.33 2.53 -16.04
CA LEU A 155 8.62 3.71 -16.51
C LEU A 155 8.66 3.85 -18.04
N THR A 156 9.75 3.45 -18.69
CA THR A 156 9.99 3.53 -20.14
C THR A 156 10.79 2.34 -20.65
#